data_AF-A0A6P0M1B9-F1
#
_entry.id   AF-A0A6P0M1B9-F1
#
_cell.length_a   1.000
_cell.length_b   1.000
_cell.length_c   1.000
_cell.angle_alpha   90.00
_cell.angle_beta   90.00
_cell.angle_gamma   90.00
#
_symmetry.space_group_name_H-M   'P 1'
#
loop_
_entity.id
_entity.type
_entity.pdbx_description
1 polymer ?
#
loop_
_entity_poly.entity_id
_entity_poly.type
_entity_poly.pdbx_seq_one_letter_code
_entity_poly.pdbx_strand_id
1 'polypeptide(L)'
;MSRYRNNSAEKADLYAEAGFWYNALDEALKLAEESKLGVVASALLEDLAKWEKPEPSQDLTQEEREWIEKRMGYLIEIANVAR
;
A
#
# COMPACT_ATOMS: atom_id res chain seq x y z
N MET A 1 -17.02 -16.69 10.20
CA MET A 1 -16.39 -15.65 9.36
C MET A 1 -16.55 -14.20 9.88
N SER A 2 -16.91 -13.95 11.16
CA SER A 2 -17.37 -12.60 11.60
C SER A 2 -16.38 -11.76 12.43
N ARG A 3 -15.34 -12.34 13.07
CA ARG A 3 -14.43 -11.55 13.96
C ARG A 3 -13.22 -10.92 13.26
N TYR A 4 -12.72 -11.51 12.17
CA TYR A 4 -11.53 -10.99 11.46
C TYR A 4 -11.82 -9.69 10.71
N ARG A 5 -12.99 -9.56 10.07
CA ARG A 5 -13.39 -8.35 9.35
C ARG A 5 -13.60 -7.14 10.25
N ASN A 6 -14.21 -7.32 11.43
CA ASN A 6 -14.33 -6.21 12.39
C ASN A 6 -12.98 -5.71 12.88
N ASN A 7 -12.00 -6.61 13.03
CA ASN A 7 -10.66 -6.25 13.47
C ASN A 7 -9.89 -5.44 12.42
N SER A 8 -9.98 -5.80 11.14
CA SER A 8 -9.27 -5.05 10.09
C SER A 8 -9.90 -3.68 9.83
N ALA A 9 -11.22 -3.52 9.95
CA ALA A 9 -11.86 -2.20 9.81
C ALA A 9 -11.42 -1.25 10.93
N GLU A 10 -11.48 -1.70 12.18
CA GLU A 10 -11.06 -0.92 13.34
C GLU A 10 -9.57 -0.55 13.28
N LYS A 11 -8.71 -1.49 12.85
CA LYS A 11 -7.29 -1.20 12.65
C LYS A 11 -7.03 -0.19 11.53
N ALA A 12 -7.76 -0.29 10.43
CA ALA A 12 -7.62 0.66 9.32
C ALA A 12 -7.88 2.09 9.80
N ASP A 13 -8.96 2.29 10.55
CA ASP A 13 -9.31 3.59 11.13
C ASP A 13 -8.25 4.07 12.13
N LEU A 14 -7.82 3.22 13.07
CA LEU A 14 -6.78 3.57 14.05
C LEU A 14 -5.45 3.97 13.40
N TYR A 15 -5.03 3.25 12.36
CA TYR A 15 -3.81 3.59 11.63
C TYR A 15 -3.95 4.89 10.83
N ALA A 16 -5.13 5.14 10.24
CA ALA A 16 -5.40 6.38 9.52
C ALA A 16 -5.38 7.60 10.45
N GLU A 17 -6.04 7.51 11.60
CA GLU A 17 -6.06 8.58 12.61
C GLU A 17 -4.65 8.90 13.14
N ALA A 18 -3.79 7.88 13.25
CA ALA A 18 -2.39 8.05 13.66
C ALA A 18 -1.44 8.45 12.52
N GLY A 19 -1.93 8.60 11.28
CA GLY A 19 -1.14 8.98 10.10
C GLY A 19 -0.31 7.85 9.48
N PHE A 20 -0.50 6.59 9.91
CA PHE A 20 0.13 5.40 9.34
C PHE A 20 -0.62 4.90 8.10
N TRP A 21 -0.69 5.74 7.07
CA TRP A 21 -1.55 5.51 5.90
C TRP A 21 -1.29 4.21 5.13
N TYR A 22 -0.05 3.73 5.08
CA TYR A 22 0.28 2.44 4.45
C TYR A 22 -0.34 1.26 5.22
N ASN A 23 -0.24 1.27 6.54
CA ASN A 23 -0.85 0.25 7.40
C ASN A 23 -2.37 0.33 7.38
N ALA A 24 -2.93 1.55 7.32
CA ALA A 24 -4.37 1.76 7.20
C ALA A 24 -4.91 1.16 5.89
N LEU A 25 -4.22 1.43 4.78
CA LEU A 25 -4.59 0.91 3.47
C LEU A 25 -4.46 -0.61 3.38
N ASP A 26 -3.39 -1.18 3.96
CA ASP A 26 -3.21 -2.63 4.06
C ASP A 26 -4.41 -3.32 4.74
N GLU A 27 -4.81 -2.84 5.92
CA GLU A 27 -5.95 -3.41 6.64
C GLU A 27 -7.28 -3.18 5.92
N ALA A 28 -7.47 -2.03 5.27
CA ALA A 28 -8.65 -1.75 4.46
C ALA A 28 -8.75 -2.71 3.25
N LEU A 29 -7.63 -3.03 2.60
CA LEU A 29 -7.62 -3.91 1.43
C LEU A 29 -7.92 -5.37 1.78
N LYS A 30 -7.52 -5.85 2.96
CA LYS A 30 -7.92 -7.18 3.48
C LYS A 30 -9.44 -7.33 3.58
N LEU A 31 -10.18 -6.24 3.73
CA LEU A 31 -11.66 -6.27 3.75
C LEU A 31 -12.27 -6.32 2.35
N ALA A 32 -11.53 -5.81 1.36
CA ALA A 32 -11.92 -5.68 -0.03
C ALA A 32 -11.33 -6.79 -0.92
N GLU A 33 -10.64 -7.76 -0.34
CA GLU A 33 -10.08 -8.95 -1.01
C GLU A 33 -11.16 -9.60 -1.89
N GLU A 34 -10.78 -9.96 -3.12
CA GLU A 34 -11.65 -10.50 -4.19
C GLU A 34 -12.77 -9.55 -4.71
N SER A 35 -12.94 -8.36 -4.13
CA SER A 35 -13.86 -7.36 -4.67
C SER A 35 -13.25 -6.59 -5.83
N LYS A 36 -14.10 -6.00 -6.68
CA LYS A 36 -13.65 -5.09 -7.74
C LYS A 36 -12.82 -3.92 -7.17
N LEU A 37 -13.14 -3.46 -5.96
CA LEU A 37 -12.38 -2.40 -5.29
C LEU A 37 -10.97 -2.87 -4.92
N GLY A 38 -10.84 -4.06 -4.34
CA GLY A 38 -9.54 -4.66 -4.01
C GLY A 38 -8.67 -4.81 -5.25
N VAL A 39 -9.23 -5.39 -6.33
CA VAL A 39 -8.51 -5.56 -7.60
C VAL A 39 -8.04 -4.22 -8.19
N VAL A 40 -8.91 -3.21 -8.24
CA VAL A 40 -8.56 -1.89 -8.79
C VAL A 40 -7.53 -1.19 -7.92
N ALA A 41 -7.69 -1.22 -6.60
CA ALA A 41 -6.76 -0.57 -5.68
C ALA A 41 -5.38 -1.24 -5.70
N SER A 42 -5.31 -2.58 -5.72
CA SER A 42 -4.03 -3.28 -5.90
C SER A 42 -3.34 -2.92 -7.21
N ALA A 43 -4.07 -2.86 -8.33
CA ALA A 43 -3.49 -2.45 -9.61
C ALA A 43 -2.97 -1.00 -9.58
N LEU A 44 -3.70 -0.08 -8.95
CA LEU A 44 -3.27 1.31 -8.78
C LEU A 44 -1.98 1.42 -7.94
N LEU A 45 -1.86 0.63 -6.87
CA LEU A 45 -0.65 0.61 -6.04
C LEU A 45 0.57 0.06 -6.78
N GLU A 46 0.38 -0.98 -7.59
CA GLU A 46 1.46 -1.49 -8.45
C GLU A 46 1.91 -0.46 -9.48
N ASP A 47 0.97 0.25 -10.10
CA ASP A 47 1.28 1.26 -11.10
C ASP A 47 1.93 2.49 -10.47
N LEU A 48 1.50 2.89 -9.27
CA LEU A 48 2.14 3.95 -8.50
C LEU A 48 3.59 3.57 -8.16
N ALA A 49 3.82 2.35 -7.67
CA ALA A 49 5.18 1.87 -7.37
C ALA A 49 6.08 1.91 -8.62
N LYS A 50 5.57 1.50 -9.79
CA LYS A 50 6.32 1.60 -11.05
C LYS A 50 6.62 3.05 -11.43
N TRP A 51 5.65 3.95 -11.24
CA TRP A 51 5.79 5.36 -11.58
C TRP A 51 6.79 6.09 -10.67
N GLU A 52 6.91 5.66 -9.42
CA GLU A 52 7.89 6.20 -8.49
C GLU A 52 9.33 5.74 -8.77
N LYS A 53 9.53 4.71 -9.62
CA LYS A 53 10.86 4.19 -9.91
C LYS A 53 11.78 5.30 -10.41
N PRO A 54 12.92 5.56 -9.72
CA PRO A 54 13.83 6.62 -10.13
C PRO A 54 14.38 6.36 -11.53
N GLU A 55 14.36 7.38 -12.38
CA GLU A 55 15.09 7.34 -13.64
C GLU A 55 16.60 7.50 -13.38
N PRO A 56 17.46 6.87 -14.21
CA PRO A 56 18.90 7.04 -14.10
C PRO A 56 19.35 8.50 -14.26
N SER A 57 18.60 9.31 -15.01
CA SER A 57 18.86 10.72 -15.30
C SER A 57 18.41 11.68 -14.19
N GLN A 58 17.65 11.23 -13.19
CA GLN A 58 17.24 12.09 -12.09
C GLN A 58 18.43 12.38 -11.17
N ASP A 59 18.59 13.65 -10.79
CA ASP A 59 19.59 14.08 -9.81
C ASP A 59 19.07 13.79 -8.40
N LEU A 60 19.31 12.56 -7.96
CA LEU A 60 18.94 12.05 -6.64
C LEU A 60 20.19 11.51 -5.96
N THR A 61 20.35 11.87 -4.69
CA THR A 61 21.31 11.25 -3.80
C THR A 61 21.01 9.76 -3.64
N GLN A 62 22.01 9.00 -3.20
CA GLN A 62 21.82 7.57 -2.91
C GLN A 62 20.75 7.35 -1.83
N GLU A 63 20.69 8.21 -0.81
CA GLU A 63 19.70 8.12 0.26
C GLU A 63 18.28 8.35 -0.25
N GLU A 64 18.07 9.32 -1.15
CA GLU A 64 16.76 9.55 -1.77
C GLU A 64 16.32 8.35 -2.63
N ARG A 65 17.24 7.74 -3.37
CA ARG A 65 16.95 6.54 -4.16
C ARG A 65 16.55 5.36 -3.28
N GLU A 66 17.29 5.10 -2.22
CA GLU A 66 16.98 4.04 -1.26
C GLU A 66 15.63 4.25 -0.56
N TRP A 67 15.31 5.50 -0.23
CA TRP A 67 14.02 5.83 0.36
C TRP A 67 12.86 5.60 -0.61
N ILE A 68 13.02 5.97 -1.87
CA ILE A 68 12.02 5.71 -2.92
C ILE A 68 11.86 4.21 -3.15
N GLU A 69 12.95 3.45 -3.25
CA GLU A 69 12.90 1.99 -3.40
C GLU A 69 12.17 1.31 -2.24
N LYS A 70 12.41 1.78 -1.01
CA LYS A 70 11.70 1.28 0.17
C LYS A 70 10.20 1.59 0.11
N ARG A 71 9.82 2.80 -0.31
CA ARG A 71 8.41 3.18 -0.48
C ARG A 71 7.73 2.35 -1.58
N MET A 72 8.40 2.13 -2.70
CA MET A 72 7.93 1.23 -3.75
C MET A 72 7.71 -0.19 -3.21
N GLY A 73 8.62 -0.70 -2.39
CA GLY A 73 8.48 -1.99 -1.72
C GLY A 73 7.18 -2.09 -0.90
N TYR A 74 6.90 -1.09 -0.07
CA TYR A 74 5.66 -1.05 0.72
C TYR A 74 4.40 -1.03 -0.15
N LEU A 75 4.39 -0.25 -1.23
CA LEU A 75 3.26 -0.20 -2.16
C LEU A 75 2.99 -1.57 -2.80
N ILE A 76 4.04 -2.29 -3.20
CA ILE A 76 3.92 -3.62 -3.79
C ILE A 76 3.48 -4.66 -2.75
N GLU A 77 4.00 -4.62 -1.52
CA GLU A 77 3.57 -5.52 -0.45
C GLU A 77 2.07 -5.36 -0.19
N ILE A 78 1.58 -4.13 -0.06
CA ILE A 78 0.15 -3.85 0.16
C ILE A 78 -0.69 -4.31 -1.04
N ALA A 79 -0.24 -4.08 -2.27
CA ALA A 79 -0.96 -4.50 -3.47
C ALA A 79 -1.18 -6.02 -3.52
N ASN A 80 -0.22 -6.81 -3.03
CA ASN A 80 -0.29 -8.26 -3.00
C ASN A 80 -1.21 -8.83 -1.92
N VAL A 81 -1.62 -8.03 -0.94
CA VAL A 81 -2.52 -8.49 0.14
C VAL A 81 -3.97 -8.66 -0.33
N ALA A 82 -4.39 -7.95 -1.38
CA ALA A 82 -5.76 -8.00 -1.88
C ALA A 82 -5.98 -8.98 -3.06
N ARG A 83 -4.99 -9.82 -3.38
CA ARG A 83 -4.96 -10.72 -4.54
C ARG A 83 -5.13 -12.19 -4.19
#